data_AF-A0A5J4PNC9-F1
#
_entry.id   AF-A0A5J4PNC9-F1
#
_cell.length_a   1.000
_cell.length_b   1.000
_cell.length_c   1.000
_cell.angle_alpha   90.00
_cell.angle_beta   90.00
_cell.angle_gamma   90.00
#
_symmetry.space_group_name_H-M   'P 1'
#
loop_
_entity.id
_entity.type
_entity.pdbx_description
1 polymer ?
#
loop_
_entity_poly.entity_id
_entity_poly.type
_entity_poly.pdbx_seq_one_letter_code
_entity_poly.pdbx_strand_id
1 'polypeptide(L)'
;GILAGDYLKEASDSNVNLCGVGLLYRYGYFTQSLSMEGQQIANYEAQNFGHLPIERVTNDEGQFLVIEVPYLDYCVHVNIWKVNVGRIPLYLLDTDNDMNSEFDRSITHQLYGGDWENRLKQEMLLGIGGMLTLKTLGIKKDVYHCNEGHAALINVQRICDYVAEGMTFNQAIELVRASSLYTVHTPVPAGHDYFTDALFGKYIGGYARKMGIEWDDLMDLGRNNPGDKNERFCMSVFACNTAQEVNGVSWLHGKVSKEMFSSIWKGYFPEESHVGYVTNGVHFPTWSATEWKQLYAKYFDANFLNDQSNEKIWKAIDKVPDGEIWEIRQTMKDKLVDFIRKQFSETWFKNQGDPSRIVSLVERI
;
A
#
# COMPACT_ATOMS: atom_id res chain seq x y z
N GLY A 1 -3.06 -2.76 -0.56
CA GLY A 1 -4.17 -1.86 -0.92
C GLY A 1 -5.28 -1.88 0.11
N ILE A 2 -6.10 -2.93 0.14
CA ILE A 2 -7.29 -3.04 1.04
C ILE A 2 -6.94 -2.73 2.50
N LEU A 3 -5.93 -3.42 3.04
CA LEU A 3 -5.47 -3.23 4.42
C LEU A 3 -5.09 -1.78 4.73
N ALA A 4 -4.34 -1.13 3.84
CA ALA A 4 -3.97 0.27 4.02
C ALA A 4 -5.21 1.18 4.05
N GLY A 5 -6.21 0.92 3.21
CA GLY A 5 -7.49 1.64 3.25
C GLY A 5 -8.23 1.44 4.58
N ASP A 6 -8.18 0.24 5.15
CA ASP A 6 -8.78 -0.04 6.45
C ASP A 6 -7.99 0.59 7.61
N TYR A 7 -6.67 0.69 7.52
CA TYR A 7 -5.87 1.47 8.47
C TYR A 7 -6.29 2.94 8.51
N LEU A 8 -6.52 3.56 7.35
CA LEU A 8 -6.96 4.97 7.31
C LEU A 8 -8.34 5.16 7.95
N LYS A 9 -9.27 4.22 7.72
CA LYS A 9 -10.61 4.27 8.32
C LYS A 9 -10.55 4.07 9.83
N GLU A 10 -9.84 3.05 10.29
CA GLU A 10 -9.67 2.78 11.72
C GLU A 10 -8.95 3.93 12.43
N ALA A 11 -7.90 4.49 11.81
CA ALA A 11 -7.23 5.68 12.32
C ALA A 11 -8.16 6.90 12.40
N SER A 12 -9.09 7.05 11.45
CA SER A 12 -10.11 8.10 11.49
C SER A 12 -11.05 7.92 12.68
N ASP A 13 -11.53 6.71 12.90
CA ASP A 13 -12.48 6.37 13.97
C ASP A 13 -11.83 6.50 15.35
N SER A 14 -10.57 6.06 15.47
CA SER A 14 -9.74 6.15 16.67
C SER A 14 -9.08 7.52 16.88
N ASN A 15 -9.35 8.51 16.02
CA ASN A 15 -8.79 9.87 16.11
C ASN A 15 -7.25 9.92 16.17
N VAL A 16 -6.58 9.06 15.41
CA VAL A 16 -5.12 8.97 15.33
C VAL A 16 -4.59 10.01 14.34
N ASN A 17 -3.50 10.69 14.68
CA ASN A 17 -2.84 11.67 13.80
C ASN A 17 -2.02 11.00 12.67
N LEU A 18 -2.72 10.38 11.72
CA LEU A 18 -2.14 9.66 10.60
C LEU A 18 -2.37 10.41 9.27
N CYS A 19 -1.47 10.22 8.30
CA CYS A 19 -1.74 10.55 6.90
C CYS A 19 -1.14 9.47 6.00
N GLY A 20 -1.79 9.19 4.87
CA GLY A 20 -1.30 8.25 3.87
C GLY A 20 -0.63 8.96 2.70
N VAL A 21 0.33 8.29 2.06
CA VAL A 21 0.88 8.70 0.76
C VAL A 21 0.85 7.49 -0.18
N GLY A 22 0.40 7.69 -1.41
CA GLY A 22 0.31 6.64 -2.42
C GLY A 22 0.44 7.20 -3.84
N LEU A 23 0.30 6.33 -4.83
CA LEU A 23 0.28 6.71 -6.25
C LEU A 23 -1.15 6.71 -6.78
N LEU A 24 -1.50 7.69 -7.62
CA LEU A 24 -2.79 7.76 -8.29
C LEU A 24 -2.70 7.09 -9.67
N TYR A 25 -3.12 5.83 -9.76
CA TYR A 25 -3.01 5.08 -11.01
C TYR A 25 -4.12 5.42 -12.02
N ARG A 26 -3.76 5.88 -13.22
CA ARG A 26 -4.71 6.23 -14.30
C ARG A 26 -5.60 5.05 -14.71
N TYR A 27 -5.04 3.85 -14.83
CA TYR A 27 -5.76 2.67 -15.31
C TYR A 27 -6.06 1.65 -14.19
N GLY A 28 -5.60 1.91 -12.97
CA GLY A 28 -5.74 0.99 -11.85
C GLY A 28 -5.09 -0.37 -12.13
N TYR A 29 -5.83 -1.45 -11.87
CA TYR A 29 -5.42 -2.83 -12.19
C TYR A 29 -5.95 -3.21 -13.58
N PHE A 30 -7.17 -3.73 -13.68
CA PHE A 30 -7.94 -3.84 -14.93
C PHE A 30 -9.38 -4.23 -14.60
N THR A 31 -10.31 -3.94 -15.50
CA THR A 31 -11.66 -4.49 -15.47
C THR A 31 -11.66 -5.85 -16.15
N GLN A 32 -11.94 -6.91 -15.39
CA GLN A 32 -12.03 -8.27 -15.90
C GLN A 32 -13.35 -8.47 -16.66
N SER A 33 -13.29 -8.99 -17.87
CA SER A 33 -14.43 -9.58 -18.56
C SER A 33 -14.13 -11.02 -18.99
N LEU A 34 -15.16 -11.80 -19.33
CA LEU A 34 -15.03 -13.16 -19.82
C LEU A 34 -15.49 -13.24 -21.27
N SER A 35 -14.71 -13.89 -22.12
CA SER A 35 -15.10 -14.22 -23.49
C SER A 35 -16.25 -15.25 -23.49
N MET A 36 -16.85 -15.47 -24.66
CA MET A 36 -17.90 -16.48 -24.84
C MET A 36 -17.39 -17.91 -24.54
N GLU A 37 -16.10 -18.14 -24.70
CA GLU A 37 -15.39 -19.39 -24.40
C GLU A 37 -14.90 -19.46 -22.94
N GLY A 38 -15.18 -18.45 -22.12
CA GLY A 38 -14.79 -18.38 -20.71
C GLY A 38 -13.35 -17.92 -20.48
N GLN A 39 -12.69 -17.34 -21.49
CA GLN A 39 -11.33 -16.81 -21.33
C GLN A 39 -11.37 -15.44 -20.66
N GLN A 40 -10.42 -15.18 -19.77
CA GLN A 40 -10.25 -13.85 -19.17
C GLN A 40 -9.77 -12.84 -20.20
N ILE A 41 -10.44 -11.69 -20.25
CA ILE A 41 -10.04 -10.50 -21.00
C ILE A 41 -9.79 -9.37 -19.99
N ALA A 42 -8.61 -8.75 -20.07
CA ALA A 42 -8.23 -7.62 -19.23
C ALA A 42 -8.48 -6.31 -19.98
N ASN A 43 -9.40 -5.48 -19.49
CA ASN A 43 -9.71 -4.19 -20.07
C ASN A 43 -9.12 -3.07 -19.20
N TYR A 44 -8.30 -2.22 -19.80
CA TYR A 44 -7.66 -1.10 -19.11
C TYR A 44 -8.41 0.18 -19.47
N GLU A 45 -9.23 0.68 -18.54
CA GLU A 45 -10.01 1.89 -18.74
C GLU A 45 -9.39 3.03 -17.95
N ALA A 46 -9.14 4.15 -18.64
CA ALA A 46 -8.63 5.35 -18.00
C ALA A 46 -9.69 5.90 -17.03
N GLN A 47 -9.31 6.05 -15.76
CA GLN A 47 -10.16 6.68 -14.76
C GLN A 47 -10.26 8.18 -15.01
N ASN A 48 -11.49 8.69 -14.99
CA ASN A 48 -11.74 10.12 -14.93
C ASN A 48 -11.64 10.58 -13.47
N PHE A 49 -10.49 11.16 -13.11
CA PHE A 49 -10.24 11.67 -11.76
C PHE A 49 -11.27 12.73 -11.31
N GLY A 50 -11.89 13.46 -12.25
CA GLY A 50 -12.95 14.43 -11.92
C GLY A 50 -14.27 13.79 -11.45
N HIS A 51 -14.44 12.48 -11.60
CA HIS A 51 -15.59 11.74 -11.07
C HIS A 51 -15.28 11.03 -9.74
N LEU A 52 -14.02 11.07 -9.29
CA LEU A 52 -13.60 10.48 -8.02
C LEU A 52 -13.74 11.52 -6.90
N PRO A 53 -13.97 11.09 -5.65
CA PRO A 53 -14.05 12.00 -4.50
C PRO A 53 -12.64 12.45 -4.05
N ILE A 54 -11.87 13.01 -4.97
CA ILE A 54 -10.50 13.47 -4.77
C ILE A 54 -10.36 14.92 -5.24
N GLU A 55 -9.49 15.67 -4.58
CA GLU A 55 -9.26 17.08 -4.86
C GLU A 55 -7.79 17.31 -5.17
N ARG A 56 -7.49 18.15 -6.17
CA ARG A 56 -6.11 18.54 -6.45
C ARG A 56 -5.66 19.56 -5.41
N VAL A 57 -4.50 19.32 -4.80
CA VAL A 57 -3.96 20.19 -3.75
C VAL A 57 -3.48 21.50 -4.38
N THR A 58 -3.76 22.62 -3.71
CA THR A 58 -3.34 23.96 -4.12
C THR A 58 -2.32 24.54 -3.15
N ASN A 59 -1.49 25.46 -3.63
CA ASN A 59 -0.64 26.30 -2.78
C ASN A 59 -1.45 27.45 -2.14
N ASP A 60 -0.79 28.27 -1.33
CA ASP A 60 -1.39 29.42 -0.64
C ASP A 60 -1.95 30.50 -1.61
N GLU A 61 -1.48 30.50 -2.85
CA GLU A 61 -1.95 31.40 -3.93
C GLU A 61 -3.16 30.83 -4.69
N GLY A 62 -3.65 29.65 -4.31
CA GLY A 62 -4.77 28.97 -4.97
C GLY A 62 -4.40 28.29 -6.29
N GLN A 63 -3.12 28.22 -6.64
CA GLN A 63 -2.64 27.51 -7.83
C GLN A 63 -2.44 26.02 -7.50
N PHE A 64 -2.66 25.15 -8.48
CA PHE A 64 -2.42 23.73 -8.29
C PHE A 64 -0.95 23.44 -7.96
N LEU A 65 -0.74 22.73 -6.86
CA LEU A 65 0.58 22.38 -6.39
C LEU A 65 1.17 21.27 -7.27
N VAL A 66 2.40 21.52 -7.72
CA VAL A 66 3.23 20.58 -8.48
C VAL A 66 4.58 20.52 -7.77
N ILE A 67 5.04 19.31 -7.47
CA ILE A 67 6.41 19.13 -6.94
C ILE A 67 7.32 18.56 -8.02
N GLU A 68 8.61 18.86 -7.89
CA GLU A 68 9.65 18.30 -8.74
C GLU A 68 10.35 17.18 -7.99
N VAL A 69 10.28 15.96 -8.53
CA VAL A 69 11.00 14.81 -8.00
C VAL A 69 12.26 14.61 -8.85
N PRO A 70 13.46 14.71 -8.27
CA PRO A 70 14.70 14.56 -9.03
C PRO A 70 14.94 13.09 -9.37
N TYR A 71 15.04 12.82 -10.67
CA TYR A 71 15.51 11.56 -11.23
C TYR A 71 16.99 11.74 -11.62
N LEU A 72 17.43 11.14 -12.75
CA LEU A 72 18.82 11.13 -13.21
C LEU A 72 19.41 12.55 -13.35
N ASP A 73 19.04 13.24 -14.42
CA ASP A 73 19.53 14.57 -14.84
C ASP A 73 18.35 15.53 -15.14
N TYR A 74 17.16 15.12 -14.75
CA TYR A 74 15.91 15.85 -14.94
C TYR A 74 14.97 15.64 -13.74
N CYS A 75 13.94 16.48 -13.66
CA CYS A 75 12.86 16.35 -12.69
C CYS A 75 11.60 15.81 -13.36
N VAL A 76 10.88 14.94 -12.65
CA VAL A 76 9.50 14.58 -12.98
C VAL A 76 8.58 15.48 -12.18
N HIS A 77 7.63 16.10 -12.87
CA HIS A 77 6.65 17.01 -12.29
C HIS A 77 5.44 16.23 -11.79
N VAL A 78 5.10 16.35 -10.53
CA VAL A 78 4.10 15.50 -9.88
C VAL A 78 2.94 16.35 -9.39
N ASN A 79 1.75 16.07 -9.88
CA ASN A 79 0.51 16.59 -9.34
C ASN A 79 0.21 15.89 -8.02
N ILE A 80 -0.28 16.66 -7.05
CA ILE A 80 -0.69 16.13 -5.74
C ILE A 80 -2.20 16.17 -5.65
N TRP A 81 -2.78 15.01 -5.43
CA TRP A 81 -4.20 14.82 -5.15
C TRP A 81 -4.39 14.47 -3.68
N LYS A 82 -5.56 14.79 -3.13
CA LYS A 82 -5.93 14.50 -1.75
C LYS A 82 -7.31 13.87 -1.72
N VAL A 83 -7.44 12.82 -0.91
CA VAL A 83 -8.72 12.25 -0.48
C VAL A 83 -8.77 12.21 1.03
N ASN A 84 -9.90 12.60 1.62
CA ASN A 84 -10.12 12.46 3.06
C ASN A 84 -10.84 11.14 3.33
N VAL A 85 -10.16 10.21 4.00
CA VAL A 85 -10.79 9.01 4.55
C VAL A 85 -11.24 9.35 5.97
N GLY A 86 -12.49 9.84 6.08
CA GLY A 86 -12.96 10.46 7.30
C GLY A 86 -12.09 11.66 7.67
N ARG A 87 -11.35 11.58 8.78
CA ARG A 87 -10.42 12.64 9.25
C ARG A 87 -9.00 12.51 8.69
N ILE A 88 -8.69 11.37 8.06
CA ILE A 88 -7.33 11.02 7.66
C ILE A 88 -7.08 11.44 6.21
N PRO A 89 -6.12 12.35 5.95
CA PRO A 89 -5.75 12.71 4.59
C PRO A 89 -4.87 11.62 3.95
N LEU A 90 -5.23 11.22 2.74
CA LEU A 90 -4.41 10.40 1.85
C LEU A 90 -4.01 11.27 0.65
N TYR A 91 -2.70 11.44 0.48
CA TYR A 91 -2.10 12.14 -0.64
C TYR A 91 -1.74 11.14 -1.75
N LEU A 92 -2.12 11.45 -2.99
CA LEU A 92 -1.91 10.59 -4.15
C LEU A 92 -1.10 11.34 -5.20
N LEU A 93 0.01 10.75 -5.62
CA LEU A 93 0.96 11.32 -6.56
C LEU A 93 0.64 10.90 -7.99
N ASP A 94 0.66 11.86 -8.91
CA ASP A 94 0.25 11.69 -10.30
C ASP A 94 1.25 12.36 -11.27
N THR A 95 1.87 11.57 -12.14
CA THR A 95 2.82 12.05 -13.15
C THR A 95 2.19 12.24 -14.52
N ASP A 96 0.91 11.91 -14.70
CA ASP A 96 0.21 12.01 -15.99
C ASP A 96 -0.25 13.45 -16.26
N ASN A 97 0.71 14.29 -16.64
CA ASN A 97 0.52 15.71 -16.95
C ASN A 97 1.46 16.21 -18.05
N ASP A 98 1.14 17.39 -18.60
CA ASP A 98 1.82 17.90 -19.78
C ASP A 98 3.24 18.43 -19.59
N MET A 99 3.71 18.53 -18.34
CA MET A 99 5.09 18.91 -18.03
C MET A 99 6.06 17.72 -18.14
N ASN A 100 5.53 16.49 -18.24
CA ASN A 100 6.31 15.26 -18.32
C ASN A 100 6.31 14.66 -19.72
N SER A 101 7.41 13.96 -20.04
CA SER A 101 7.51 13.12 -21.23
C SER A 101 6.49 11.98 -21.20
N GLU A 102 6.11 11.45 -22.37
CA GLU A 102 5.19 10.28 -22.43
C GLU A 102 5.70 9.09 -21.61
N PHE A 103 7.02 8.91 -21.54
CA PHE A 103 7.65 7.86 -20.74
C PHE A 103 7.45 8.08 -19.23
N ASP A 104 7.55 9.32 -18.75
CA ASP A 104 7.41 9.62 -17.32
C ASP A 104 5.95 9.76 -16.87
N ARG A 105 5.03 10.13 -17.78
CA ARG A 105 3.58 10.02 -17.52
C ARG A 105 3.18 8.58 -17.17
N SER A 106 3.82 7.61 -17.83
CA SER A 106 3.53 6.19 -17.64
C SER A 106 3.85 5.65 -16.24
N ILE A 107 4.64 6.37 -15.43
CA ILE A 107 4.98 5.99 -14.05
C ILE A 107 3.71 5.75 -13.23
N THR A 108 2.67 6.57 -13.37
CA THR A 108 1.39 6.42 -12.65
C THR A 108 0.27 5.85 -13.54
N HIS A 109 0.58 5.10 -14.60
CA HIS A 109 -0.46 4.47 -15.42
C HIS A 109 -1.04 3.21 -14.78
N GLN A 110 -0.21 2.21 -14.51
CA GLN A 110 -0.65 0.87 -14.13
C GLN A 110 -0.11 0.45 -12.75
N LEU A 111 -0.98 -0.17 -11.95
CA LEU A 111 -0.61 -0.84 -10.71
C LEU A 111 0.03 -2.20 -11.06
N TYR A 112 1.29 -2.41 -10.66
CA TYR A 112 2.09 -3.61 -10.97
C TYR A 112 2.32 -3.85 -12.48
N GLY A 113 2.42 -2.79 -13.26
CA GLY A 113 2.76 -2.85 -14.69
C GLY A 113 4.13 -2.26 -15.02
N GLY A 114 4.53 -2.39 -16.28
CA GLY A 114 5.81 -1.91 -16.80
C GLY A 114 6.98 -2.87 -16.58
N ASP A 115 8.18 -2.38 -16.83
CA ASP A 115 9.43 -3.10 -16.61
C ASP A 115 10.07 -2.73 -15.26
N TRP A 116 11.24 -3.32 -14.97
CA TRP A 116 11.99 -3.04 -13.74
C TRP A 116 12.41 -1.58 -13.59
N GLU A 117 12.63 -0.88 -14.70
CA GLU A 117 12.97 0.54 -14.67
C GLU A 117 11.75 1.37 -14.25
N ASN A 118 10.58 1.13 -14.83
CA ASN A 118 9.34 1.77 -14.40
C ASN A 118 8.99 1.43 -12.95
N ARG A 119 9.23 0.19 -12.52
CA ARG A 119 9.07 -0.22 -11.12
C ARG A 119 9.93 0.62 -10.17
N LEU A 120 11.22 0.76 -10.46
CA LEU A 120 12.10 1.64 -9.67
C LEU A 120 11.62 3.09 -9.69
N LYS A 121 11.19 3.60 -10.85
CA LYS A 121 10.64 4.96 -10.95
C LYS A 121 9.39 5.16 -10.07
N GLN A 122 8.51 4.17 -9.98
CA GLN A 122 7.34 4.18 -9.09
C GLN A 122 7.76 4.20 -7.61
N GLU A 123 8.75 3.38 -7.23
CA GLU A 123 9.25 3.34 -5.86
C GLU A 123 9.93 4.65 -5.46
N MET A 124 10.68 5.28 -6.38
CA MET A 124 11.24 6.62 -6.17
C MET A 124 10.16 7.67 -6.00
N LEU A 125 9.13 7.65 -6.86
CA LEU A 125 8.02 8.57 -6.77
C LEU A 125 7.31 8.42 -5.41
N LEU A 126 7.02 7.19 -4.99
CA LEU A 126 6.35 6.91 -3.73
C LEU A 126 7.22 7.32 -2.53
N GLY A 127 8.48 6.90 -2.50
CA GLY A 127 9.38 7.14 -1.39
C GLY A 127 9.88 8.59 -1.32
N ILE A 128 10.65 8.99 -2.33
CA ILE A 128 11.29 10.31 -2.39
C ILE A 128 10.24 11.38 -2.69
N GLY A 129 9.42 11.18 -3.72
CA GLY A 129 8.35 12.12 -4.06
C GLY A 129 7.30 12.25 -2.95
N GLY A 130 7.03 11.17 -2.21
CA GLY A 130 6.18 11.22 -1.02
C GLY A 130 6.76 12.09 0.10
N MET A 131 8.06 11.94 0.41
CA MET A 131 8.73 12.79 1.40
C MET A 131 8.80 14.26 0.98
N LEU A 132 9.10 14.54 -0.30
CA LEU A 132 9.09 15.89 -0.85
C LEU A 132 7.68 16.52 -0.80
N THR A 133 6.64 15.72 -1.04
CA THR A 133 5.24 16.14 -0.87
C THR A 133 4.96 16.57 0.57
N LEU A 134 5.29 15.72 1.55
CA LEU A 134 5.07 16.03 2.97
C LEU A 134 5.83 17.30 3.38
N LYS A 135 7.08 17.45 2.94
CA LYS A 135 7.91 18.64 3.19
C LYS A 135 7.27 19.90 2.61
N THR A 136 6.82 19.85 1.36
CA THR A 136 6.17 20.97 0.66
C THR A 136 4.87 21.40 1.34
N LEU A 137 4.11 20.43 1.88
CA LEU A 137 2.88 20.68 2.62
C LEU A 137 3.11 21.08 4.09
N GLY A 138 4.36 21.17 4.55
CA GLY A 138 4.71 21.46 5.94
C GLY A 138 4.30 20.37 6.93
N ILE A 139 4.05 19.14 6.45
CA ILE A 139 3.61 18.02 7.27
C ILE A 139 4.83 17.34 7.89
N LYS A 140 4.89 17.34 9.22
CA LYS A 140 5.91 16.64 10.01
C LYS A 140 5.28 15.50 10.79
N LYS A 141 5.99 14.36 10.86
CA LYS A 141 5.57 13.15 11.57
C LYS A 141 6.74 12.59 12.35
N ASP A 142 6.46 11.99 13.49
CA ASP A 142 7.48 11.36 14.33
C ASP A 142 7.80 9.93 13.90
N VAL A 143 6.86 9.27 13.20
CA VAL A 143 6.98 7.87 12.77
C VAL A 143 6.57 7.74 11.31
N TYR A 144 7.34 6.94 10.57
CA TYR A 144 7.15 6.66 9.16
C TYR A 144 7.00 5.15 8.95
N HIS A 145 5.93 4.73 8.29
CA HIS A 145 5.62 3.31 8.11
C HIS A 145 5.73 2.90 6.65
N CYS A 146 6.69 2.02 6.36
CA CYS A 146 6.83 1.33 5.08
C CYS A 146 5.89 0.12 5.05
N ASN A 147 4.80 0.23 4.29
CA ASN A 147 3.93 -0.90 4.00
C ASN A 147 4.47 -1.69 2.79
N GLU A 148 5.32 -2.68 3.07
CA GLU A 148 6.17 -3.42 2.12
C GLU A 148 7.40 -2.63 1.60
N GLY A 149 8.39 -3.35 1.04
CA GLY A 149 9.70 -2.82 0.67
C GLY A 149 9.69 -1.70 -0.39
N HIS A 150 8.66 -1.65 -1.24
CA HIS A 150 8.53 -0.63 -2.29
C HIS A 150 8.40 0.81 -1.77
N ALA A 151 8.08 0.98 -0.47
CA ALA A 151 8.05 2.29 0.18
C ALA A 151 9.40 2.69 0.80
N ALA A 152 10.40 1.81 0.84
CA ALA A 152 11.60 2.02 1.65
C ALA A 152 12.45 3.21 1.23
N LEU A 153 12.32 3.71 -0.01
CA LEU A 153 13.02 4.92 -0.47
C LEU A 153 12.60 6.20 0.27
N ILE A 154 11.56 6.18 1.12
CA ILE A 154 11.35 7.28 2.09
C ILE A 154 12.60 7.50 2.95
N ASN A 155 13.32 6.43 3.31
CA ASN A 155 14.49 6.49 4.18
C ASN A 155 15.69 7.12 3.47
N VAL A 156 15.81 6.95 2.14
CA VAL A 156 16.83 7.65 1.34
C VAL A 156 16.67 9.17 1.46
N GLN A 157 15.46 9.68 1.20
CA GLN A 157 15.20 11.11 1.26
C GLN A 157 15.39 11.66 2.69
N ARG A 158 14.94 10.92 3.71
CA ARG A 158 15.09 11.34 5.12
C ARG A 158 16.55 11.39 5.58
N ILE A 159 17.39 10.44 5.19
CA ILE A 159 18.83 10.50 5.49
C ILE A 159 19.44 11.73 4.81
N CYS A 160 19.12 11.99 3.54
CA CYS A 160 19.59 13.18 2.84
C CYS A 160 19.16 14.49 3.52
N ASP A 161 17.91 14.58 4.01
CA ASP A 161 17.41 15.75 4.73
C ASP A 161 18.21 15.99 6.03
N TYR A 162 18.44 14.96 6.85
CA TYR A 162 19.23 15.12 8.09
C TYR A 162 20.71 15.45 7.83
N VAL A 163 21.32 14.87 6.79
CA VAL A 163 22.70 15.20 6.41
C VAL A 163 22.79 16.65 5.93
N ALA A 164 21.79 17.12 5.17
CA ALA A 164 21.71 18.53 4.77
C ALA A 164 21.52 19.50 5.95
N GLU A 165 20.94 19.04 7.07
CA GLU A 165 20.85 19.78 8.33
C GLU A 165 22.15 19.75 9.16
N GLY A 166 23.20 19.09 8.67
CA GLY A 166 24.54 19.10 9.26
C GLY A 166 24.90 17.84 10.06
N MET A 167 24.06 16.80 10.03
CA MET A 167 24.39 15.51 10.64
C MET A 167 25.36 14.71 9.77
N THR A 168 26.15 13.85 10.39
CA THR A 168 26.87 12.79 9.66
C THR A 168 25.90 11.69 9.23
N PHE A 169 26.25 10.92 8.21
CA PHE A 169 25.47 9.75 7.78
C PHE A 169 25.11 8.81 8.95
N ASN A 170 26.11 8.50 9.79
CA ASN A 170 25.93 7.62 10.94
C ASN A 170 24.95 8.18 11.98
N GLN A 171 24.83 9.50 12.11
CA GLN A 171 23.81 10.10 12.99
C GLN A 171 22.43 10.08 12.32
N ALA A 172 22.38 10.42 11.02
CA ALA A 172 21.15 10.47 10.25
C ALA A 172 20.47 9.09 10.15
N ILE A 173 21.23 8.02 9.89
CA ILE A 173 20.69 6.67 9.76
C ILE A 173 20.09 6.17 11.08
N GLU A 174 20.68 6.48 12.23
CA GLU A 174 20.14 6.10 13.54
C GLU A 174 18.81 6.80 13.83
N LEU A 175 18.69 8.09 13.49
CA LEU A 175 17.40 8.81 13.60
C LEU A 175 16.35 8.22 12.67
N VAL A 176 16.73 7.91 11.43
CA VAL A 176 15.82 7.30 10.45
C VAL A 176 15.35 5.93 10.93
N ARG A 177 16.27 5.07 11.39
CA ARG A 177 15.95 3.76 11.97
C ARG A 177 14.97 3.90 13.12
N ALA A 178 15.29 4.72 14.12
CA ALA A 178 14.51 4.91 15.34
C ALA A 178 13.06 5.38 15.10
N SER A 179 12.77 5.96 13.93
CA SER A 179 11.46 6.50 13.57
C SER A 179 10.85 5.83 12.33
N SER A 180 11.39 4.68 11.91
CA SER A 180 10.90 3.90 10.76
C SER A 180 10.37 2.54 11.20
N LEU A 181 9.19 2.19 10.67
CA LEU A 181 8.56 0.89 10.80
C LEU A 181 8.50 0.21 9.43
N TYR A 182 8.77 -1.09 9.36
CA TYR A 182 8.63 -1.88 8.14
C TYR A 182 7.70 -3.07 8.36
N THR A 183 6.61 -3.14 7.60
CA THR A 183 5.77 -4.35 7.55
C THR A 183 6.01 -5.10 6.26
N VAL A 184 6.38 -6.37 6.37
CA VAL A 184 6.50 -7.29 5.23
C VAL A 184 5.22 -8.13 5.10
N HIS A 185 4.68 -8.20 3.88
CA HIS A 185 3.52 -9.06 3.54
C HIS A 185 3.95 -10.30 2.76
N THR A 186 5.14 -10.24 2.17
CA THR A 186 5.68 -11.27 1.30
C THR A 186 6.33 -12.40 2.13
N PRO A 187 5.86 -13.66 1.99
CA PRO A 187 6.38 -14.76 2.79
C PRO A 187 7.60 -15.46 2.18
N VAL A 188 8.03 -15.06 0.98
CA VAL A 188 9.10 -15.72 0.22
C VAL A 188 10.07 -14.71 -0.41
N PRO A 189 11.40 -14.96 -0.37
CA PRO A 189 12.40 -14.04 -0.92
C PRO A 189 12.20 -13.68 -2.40
N ALA A 190 11.63 -14.59 -3.19
CA ALA A 190 11.40 -14.41 -4.63
C ALA A 190 10.33 -13.36 -4.95
N GLY A 191 9.51 -12.96 -3.98
CA GLY A 191 8.50 -11.91 -4.15
C GLY A 191 8.99 -10.50 -3.83
N HIS A 192 10.25 -10.34 -3.41
CA HIS A 192 10.84 -9.03 -3.12
C HIS A 192 11.39 -8.37 -4.39
N ASP A 193 11.45 -7.03 -4.38
CA ASP A 193 12.01 -6.24 -5.46
C ASP A 193 13.55 -6.23 -5.37
N TYR A 194 14.20 -6.62 -6.48
CA TYR A 194 15.67 -6.64 -6.63
C TYR A 194 16.10 -5.81 -7.84
N PHE A 195 16.94 -4.81 -7.61
CA PHE A 195 17.48 -3.97 -8.67
C PHE A 195 18.96 -4.26 -8.92
N THR A 196 19.38 -4.29 -10.19
CA THR A 196 20.80 -4.40 -10.51
C THR A 196 21.53 -3.13 -10.11
N ASP A 197 22.82 -3.24 -9.79
CA ASP A 197 23.68 -2.09 -9.45
C ASP A 197 23.59 -0.99 -10.51
N ALA A 198 23.65 -1.36 -11.79
CA ALA A 198 23.54 -0.40 -12.90
C ALA A 198 22.19 0.34 -12.95
N LEU A 199 21.07 -0.38 -12.77
CA LEU A 199 19.74 0.23 -12.81
C LEU A 199 19.50 1.12 -11.58
N PHE A 200 19.86 0.63 -10.39
CA PHE A 200 19.71 1.38 -9.16
C PHE A 200 20.64 2.62 -9.16
N GLY A 201 21.90 2.45 -9.57
CA GLY A 201 22.90 3.50 -9.68
C GLY A 201 22.54 4.60 -10.66
N LYS A 202 21.88 4.27 -11.78
CA LYS A 202 21.36 5.25 -12.72
C LYS A 202 20.49 6.30 -12.02
N TYR A 203 19.62 5.91 -11.12
CA TYR A 203 18.64 6.83 -10.52
C TYR A 203 18.99 7.28 -9.09
N ILE A 204 19.62 6.41 -8.31
CA ILE A 204 19.90 6.63 -6.88
C ILE A 204 21.36 7.02 -6.65
N GLY A 205 22.25 6.87 -7.63
CA GLY A 205 23.69 7.15 -7.49
C GLY A 205 24.02 8.55 -6.97
N GLY A 206 23.22 9.55 -7.34
CA GLY A 206 23.37 10.92 -6.84
C GLY A 206 23.10 11.08 -5.34
N TYR A 207 22.30 10.19 -4.73
CA TYR A 207 21.89 10.27 -3.33
C TYR A 207 22.99 9.81 -2.37
N ALA A 208 23.84 8.84 -2.74
CA ALA A 208 25.00 8.45 -1.92
C ALA A 208 25.88 9.68 -1.59
N ARG A 209 26.15 10.53 -2.60
CA ARG A 209 26.88 11.79 -2.40
C ARG A 209 26.14 12.77 -1.49
N LYS A 210 24.81 12.88 -1.61
CA LYS A 210 23.99 13.73 -0.72
C LYS A 210 23.98 13.21 0.73
N MET A 211 24.15 11.91 0.92
CA MET A 211 24.28 11.27 2.22
C MET A 211 25.70 11.39 2.80
N GLY A 212 26.69 11.80 2.01
CA GLY A 212 28.09 11.89 2.44
C GLY A 212 28.79 10.53 2.55
N ILE A 213 28.37 9.54 1.77
CA ILE A 213 28.93 8.18 1.72
C ILE A 213 29.28 7.77 0.28
N GLU A 214 30.06 6.69 0.14
CA GLU A 214 30.35 6.11 -1.16
C GLU A 214 29.15 5.34 -1.72
N TRP A 215 29.14 5.11 -3.03
CA TRP A 215 28.07 4.33 -3.67
C TRP A 215 27.95 2.92 -3.10
N ASP A 216 29.07 2.27 -2.83
CA ASP A 216 29.11 0.89 -2.33
C ASP A 216 28.56 0.81 -0.91
N ASP A 217 28.76 1.84 -0.08
CA ASP A 217 28.17 1.92 1.27
C ASP A 217 26.63 1.95 1.20
N LEU A 218 26.07 2.71 0.25
CA LEU A 218 24.61 2.73 0.03
C LEU A 218 24.12 1.37 -0.47
N MET A 219 24.83 0.78 -1.44
CA MET A 219 24.46 -0.53 -1.97
C MET A 219 24.48 -1.62 -0.90
N ASP A 220 25.43 -1.58 0.02
CA ASP A 220 25.57 -2.54 1.12
C ASP A 220 24.39 -2.50 2.09
N LEU A 221 23.66 -1.38 2.20
CA LEU A 221 22.41 -1.34 2.96
C LEU A 221 21.31 -2.22 2.35
N GLY A 222 21.38 -2.51 1.05
CA GLY A 222 20.42 -3.36 0.33
C GLY A 222 20.92 -4.77 0.02
N ARG A 223 22.14 -5.14 0.42
CA ARG A 223 22.72 -6.47 0.20
C ARG A 223 22.63 -7.32 1.47
N ASN A 224 22.33 -8.61 1.34
CA ASN A 224 22.45 -9.55 2.45
C ASN A 224 23.91 -9.77 2.86
N ASN A 225 24.82 -9.67 1.90
CA ASN A 225 26.26 -9.78 2.11
C ASN A 225 26.93 -8.45 1.71
N PRO A 226 27.07 -7.50 2.65
CA PRO A 226 27.83 -6.27 2.41
C PRO A 226 29.20 -6.57 1.79
N GLY A 227 29.55 -5.85 0.73
CA GLY A 227 30.75 -6.03 -0.08
C GLY A 227 30.62 -7.00 -1.28
N ASP A 228 29.54 -7.79 -1.39
CA ASP A 228 29.32 -8.64 -2.57
C ASP A 228 28.73 -7.84 -3.75
N LYS A 229 29.62 -7.43 -4.66
CA LYS A 229 29.25 -6.65 -5.85
C LYS A 229 28.38 -7.38 -6.86
N ASN A 230 28.20 -8.70 -6.73
CA ASN A 230 27.29 -9.46 -7.58
C ASN A 230 25.85 -9.48 -7.03
N GLU A 231 25.67 -9.10 -5.77
CA GLU A 231 24.36 -9.07 -5.14
C GLU A 231 23.57 -7.84 -5.58
N ARG A 232 22.31 -8.07 -5.98
CA ARG A 232 21.37 -7.03 -6.38
C ARG A 232 20.87 -6.29 -5.15
N PHE A 233 20.52 -5.02 -5.31
CA PHE A 233 19.92 -4.23 -4.25
C PHE A 233 18.52 -4.74 -3.95
N CYS A 234 18.32 -5.29 -2.75
CA CYS A 234 17.03 -5.78 -2.27
C CYS A 234 16.33 -4.73 -1.41
N MET A 235 15.14 -4.31 -1.84
CA MET A 235 14.37 -3.29 -1.14
C MET A 235 13.96 -3.70 0.27
N SER A 236 13.66 -4.97 0.50
CA SER A 236 13.32 -5.48 1.84
C SER A 236 14.53 -5.53 2.77
N VAL A 237 15.73 -5.83 2.25
CA VAL A 237 16.97 -5.75 3.05
C VAL A 237 17.25 -4.32 3.44
N PHE A 238 17.11 -3.38 2.48
CA PHE A 238 17.23 -1.95 2.76
C PHE A 238 16.21 -1.47 3.81
N ALA A 239 14.96 -1.90 3.71
CA ALA A 239 13.92 -1.60 4.69
C ALA A 239 14.30 -2.11 6.10
N CYS A 240 14.75 -3.36 6.21
CA CYS A 240 15.22 -3.95 7.48
C CYS A 240 16.42 -3.20 8.07
N ASN A 241 17.36 -2.74 7.23
CA ASN A 241 18.55 -2.02 7.68
C ASN A 241 18.27 -0.55 8.06
N THR A 242 17.12 -0.01 7.66
CA THR A 242 16.74 1.40 7.88
C THR A 242 15.46 1.57 8.71
N ALA A 243 14.96 0.49 9.32
CA ALA A 243 13.82 0.50 10.24
C ALA A 243 14.22 -0.10 11.59
N GLN A 244 13.65 0.43 12.67
CA GLN A 244 13.83 -0.10 14.02
C GLN A 244 12.94 -1.32 14.25
N GLU A 245 11.69 -1.23 13.82
CA GLU A 245 10.71 -2.30 13.98
C GLU A 245 10.38 -2.90 12.62
N VAL A 246 10.50 -4.23 12.55
CA VAL A 246 10.14 -5.02 11.38
C VAL A 246 9.09 -6.02 11.82
N ASN A 247 7.97 -6.12 11.09
CA ASN A 247 6.91 -7.04 11.47
C ASN A 247 6.32 -7.80 10.28
N GLY A 248 6.01 -9.07 10.51
CA GLY A 248 5.09 -9.83 9.69
C GLY A 248 3.62 -9.48 10.00
N VAL A 249 2.71 -10.07 9.23
CA VAL A 249 1.27 -9.72 9.24
C VAL A 249 0.37 -10.73 9.95
N SER A 250 0.98 -11.73 10.57
CA SER A 250 0.36 -12.71 11.48
C SER A 250 1.45 -13.37 12.33
N TRP A 251 1.08 -14.05 13.42
CA TRP A 251 2.03 -14.74 14.29
C TRP A 251 2.93 -15.73 13.52
N LEU A 252 2.33 -16.58 12.67
CA LEU A 252 3.10 -17.54 11.88
C LEU A 252 3.95 -16.82 10.83
N HIS A 253 3.41 -15.77 10.20
CA HIS A 253 4.18 -14.97 9.24
C HIS A 253 5.39 -14.31 9.90
N GLY A 254 5.28 -13.81 11.13
CA GLY A 254 6.43 -13.27 11.88
C GLY A 254 7.55 -14.29 12.06
N LYS A 255 7.22 -15.56 12.32
CA LYS A 255 8.23 -16.64 12.37
C LYS A 255 8.90 -16.89 11.01
N VAL A 256 8.10 -16.96 9.94
CA VAL A 256 8.63 -17.11 8.57
C VAL A 256 9.53 -15.91 8.20
N SER A 257 9.13 -14.69 8.57
CA SER A 257 9.91 -13.48 8.32
C SER A 257 11.24 -13.47 9.10
N LYS A 258 11.27 -13.97 10.33
CA LYS A 258 12.52 -14.14 11.10
C LYS A 258 13.52 -15.04 10.38
N GLU A 259 13.06 -16.18 9.87
CA GLU A 259 13.89 -17.11 9.10
C GLU A 259 14.35 -16.46 7.78
N MET A 260 13.42 -15.82 7.07
CA MET A 260 13.68 -15.17 5.78
C MET A 260 14.75 -14.07 5.86
N PHE A 261 14.77 -13.30 6.95
CA PHE A 261 15.71 -12.20 7.14
C PHE A 261 16.93 -12.57 7.99
N SER A 262 17.10 -13.84 8.36
CA SER A 262 18.22 -14.30 9.20
C SER A 262 19.59 -14.01 8.59
N SER A 263 19.70 -13.96 7.26
CA SER A 263 20.93 -13.61 6.53
C SER A 263 21.42 -12.19 6.78
N ILE A 264 20.54 -11.26 7.17
CA ILE A 264 20.86 -9.85 7.41
C ILE A 264 21.68 -9.72 8.72
N TRP A 265 21.31 -10.45 9.77
CA TRP A 265 21.96 -10.38 11.09
C TRP A 265 22.76 -11.65 11.39
N LYS A 266 23.88 -11.81 10.67
CA LYS A 266 24.79 -12.95 10.85
C LYS A 266 25.29 -13.04 12.29
N GLY A 267 25.30 -14.26 12.83
CA GLY A 267 25.76 -14.54 14.19
C GLY A 267 24.65 -14.59 15.24
N TYR A 268 23.40 -14.30 14.86
CA TYR A 268 22.22 -14.46 15.69
C TYR A 268 21.32 -15.58 15.15
N PHE A 269 20.63 -16.27 16.04
CA PHE A 269 19.56 -17.17 15.65
C PHE A 269 18.33 -16.38 15.19
N PRO A 270 17.52 -16.89 14.24
CA PRO A 270 16.29 -16.21 13.80
C PRO A 270 15.38 -15.80 14.96
N GLU A 271 15.32 -16.59 16.03
CA GLU A 271 14.51 -16.33 17.21
C GLU A 271 14.93 -15.07 17.97
N GLU A 272 16.22 -14.73 17.92
CA GLU A 272 16.83 -13.55 18.57
C GLU A 272 16.59 -12.26 17.76
N SER A 273 16.10 -12.36 16.52
CA SER A 273 15.76 -11.21 15.71
C SER A 273 14.61 -10.39 16.30
N HIS A 274 14.71 -9.07 16.16
CA HIS A 274 13.66 -8.11 16.51
C HIS A 274 12.45 -8.18 15.57
N VAL A 275 12.49 -8.96 14.48
CA VAL A 275 11.34 -9.11 13.58
C VAL A 275 10.15 -9.69 14.34
N GLY A 276 9.10 -8.90 14.50
CA GLY A 276 7.88 -9.25 15.22
C GLY A 276 6.72 -9.62 14.29
N TYR A 277 5.51 -9.45 14.81
CA TYR A 277 4.29 -9.53 14.02
C TYR A 277 3.22 -8.59 14.55
N VAL A 278 2.37 -8.12 13.64
CA VAL A 278 1.11 -7.45 13.95
C VAL A 278 0.07 -8.15 13.09
N THR A 279 -0.86 -8.87 13.72
CA THR A 279 -1.90 -9.61 12.98
C THR A 279 -2.83 -8.62 12.28
N ASN A 280 -2.97 -8.75 10.96
CA ASN A 280 -3.86 -7.89 10.19
C ASN A 280 -5.31 -7.97 10.71
N GLY A 281 -5.98 -6.83 10.68
CA GLY A 281 -7.43 -6.70 10.90
C GLY A 281 -8.12 -6.13 9.68
N VAL A 282 -9.45 -6.03 9.76
CA VAL A 282 -10.28 -5.33 8.78
C VAL A 282 -11.12 -4.28 9.49
N HIS A 283 -11.47 -3.20 8.80
CA HIS A 283 -12.30 -2.15 9.38
C HIS A 283 -13.75 -2.66 9.56
N PHE A 284 -14.09 -3.07 10.78
CA PHE A 284 -15.33 -3.80 11.08
C PHE A 284 -16.61 -3.11 10.57
N PRO A 285 -16.79 -1.78 10.71
CA PRO A 285 -17.96 -1.11 10.14
C PRO A 285 -18.05 -1.18 8.62
N THR A 286 -16.93 -1.25 7.89
CA THR A 286 -16.94 -1.44 6.42
C THR A 286 -17.38 -2.86 6.06
N TRP A 287 -16.85 -3.86 6.76
CA TRP A 287 -17.00 -5.26 6.37
C TRP A 287 -18.20 -5.96 7.01
N SER A 288 -18.93 -5.28 7.89
CA SER A 288 -20.17 -5.80 8.50
C SER A 288 -21.41 -5.41 7.70
N ALA A 289 -22.18 -6.42 7.27
CA ALA A 289 -23.48 -6.20 6.64
C ALA A 289 -24.48 -5.52 7.58
N THR A 290 -25.46 -4.81 7.02
CA THR A 290 -26.47 -4.07 7.79
C THR A 290 -27.26 -4.97 8.75
N GLU A 291 -27.62 -6.17 8.31
CA GLU A 291 -28.34 -7.15 9.13
C GLU A 291 -27.51 -7.59 10.36
N TRP A 292 -26.22 -7.84 10.16
CA TRP A 292 -25.31 -8.16 11.25
C TRP A 292 -25.16 -6.98 12.22
N LYS A 293 -25.07 -5.75 11.71
CA LYS A 293 -25.03 -4.54 12.55
C LYS A 293 -26.29 -4.41 13.43
N GLN A 294 -27.46 -4.74 12.89
CA GLN A 294 -28.71 -4.73 13.66
C GLN A 294 -28.72 -5.81 14.76
N LEU A 295 -28.20 -7.00 14.46
CA LEU A 295 -28.03 -8.07 15.46
C LEU A 295 -27.08 -7.63 16.57
N TYR A 296 -25.93 -7.05 16.24
CA TYR A 296 -25.00 -6.53 17.24
C TYR A 296 -25.66 -5.44 18.08
N ALA A 297 -26.37 -4.48 17.47
CA ALA A 297 -27.08 -3.43 18.21
C ALA A 297 -28.16 -3.97 19.17
N LYS A 298 -28.75 -5.13 18.87
CA LYS A 298 -29.77 -5.79 19.70
C LYS A 298 -29.17 -6.54 20.89
N TYR A 299 -28.03 -7.21 20.71
CA TYR A 299 -27.50 -8.17 21.67
C TYR A 299 -26.22 -7.72 22.40
N PHE A 300 -25.45 -6.82 21.81
CA PHE A 300 -24.16 -6.38 22.35
C PHE A 300 -24.35 -5.08 23.13
N ASP A 301 -23.34 -4.73 23.92
CA ASP A 301 -23.31 -3.46 24.64
C ASP A 301 -23.35 -2.27 23.68
N ALA A 302 -24.00 -1.18 24.07
CA ALA A 302 -24.10 0.02 23.23
C ALA A 302 -22.72 0.62 22.88
N ASN A 303 -21.70 0.39 23.71
CA ASN A 303 -20.33 0.81 23.49
C ASN A 303 -19.49 -0.18 22.66
N PHE A 304 -20.09 -1.25 22.15
CA PHE A 304 -19.40 -2.32 21.42
C PHE A 304 -18.48 -1.83 20.31
N LEU A 305 -18.94 -0.88 19.49
CA LEU A 305 -18.15 -0.35 18.37
C LEU A 305 -16.88 0.39 18.82
N ASN A 306 -16.83 0.89 20.06
CA ASN A 306 -15.65 1.59 20.60
C ASN A 306 -14.74 0.68 21.42
N ASP A 307 -15.12 -0.58 21.67
CA ASP A 307 -14.39 -1.53 22.53
C ASP A 307 -14.18 -2.89 21.84
N GLN A 308 -14.01 -2.87 20.52
CA GLN A 308 -13.91 -4.08 19.69
C GLN A 308 -12.70 -4.96 20.05
N SER A 309 -11.64 -4.39 20.63
CA SER A 309 -10.46 -5.13 21.09
C SER A 309 -10.70 -5.94 22.37
N ASN A 310 -11.80 -5.71 23.08
CA ASN A 310 -12.11 -6.43 24.32
C ASN A 310 -12.76 -7.77 24.01
N GLU A 311 -11.99 -8.87 24.10
CA GLU A 311 -12.49 -10.24 23.85
C GLU A 311 -13.76 -10.60 24.65
N LYS A 312 -13.97 -10.02 25.83
CA LYS A 312 -15.15 -10.32 26.66
C LYS A 312 -16.45 -9.78 26.05
N ILE A 313 -16.40 -8.66 25.33
CA ILE A 313 -17.59 -8.05 24.72
C ILE A 313 -18.20 -8.98 23.66
N TRP A 314 -17.35 -9.76 22.99
CA TRP A 314 -17.75 -10.70 21.95
C TRP A 314 -18.52 -11.91 22.46
N LYS A 315 -18.40 -12.26 23.75
CA LYS A 315 -19.19 -13.34 24.37
C LYS A 315 -20.70 -13.07 24.40
N ALA A 316 -21.13 -11.84 24.09
CA ALA A 316 -22.54 -11.55 23.87
C ALA A 316 -23.14 -12.38 22.73
N ILE A 317 -22.33 -12.81 21.75
CA ILE A 317 -22.79 -13.65 20.65
C ILE A 317 -23.39 -14.98 21.12
N ASP A 318 -22.90 -15.53 22.24
CA ASP A 318 -23.37 -16.82 22.79
C ASP A 318 -24.83 -16.75 23.30
N LYS A 319 -25.38 -15.54 23.45
CA LYS A 319 -26.78 -15.31 23.85
C LYS A 319 -27.72 -15.19 22.67
N VAL A 320 -27.20 -15.12 21.45
CA VAL A 320 -28.00 -14.96 20.24
C VAL A 320 -28.58 -16.33 19.85
N PRO A 321 -29.91 -16.45 19.63
CA PRO A 321 -30.50 -17.69 19.17
C PRO A 321 -29.95 -18.09 17.79
N ASP A 322 -29.56 -19.37 17.64
CA ASP A 322 -29.06 -19.92 16.37
C ASP A 322 -30.01 -19.66 15.18
N GLY A 323 -31.32 -19.64 15.44
CA GLY A 323 -32.35 -19.35 14.43
C GLY A 323 -32.22 -17.95 13.83
N GLU A 324 -31.87 -16.93 14.62
CA GLU A 324 -31.68 -15.56 14.11
C GLU A 324 -30.42 -15.47 13.24
N ILE A 325 -29.33 -16.14 13.66
CA ILE A 325 -28.10 -16.23 12.85
C ILE A 325 -28.36 -16.95 11.53
N TRP A 326 -29.13 -18.05 11.56
CA TRP A 326 -29.48 -18.82 10.38
C TRP A 326 -30.35 -18.01 9.40
N GLU A 327 -31.32 -17.27 9.91
CA GLU A 327 -32.18 -16.39 9.12
C GLU A 327 -31.35 -15.32 8.40
N ILE A 328 -30.49 -14.60 9.12
CA ILE A 328 -29.56 -13.62 8.51
C ILE A 328 -28.71 -14.28 7.44
N ARG A 329 -28.21 -15.50 7.69
CA ARG A 329 -27.43 -16.25 6.69
C ARG A 329 -28.24 -16.56 5.43
N GLN A 330 -29.52 -16.93 5.54
CA GLN A 330 -30.37 -17.13 4.37
C GLN A 330 -30.60 -15.81 3.63
N THR A 331 -30.92 -14.73 4.34
CA THR A 331 -31.09 -13.40 3.73
C THR A 331 -29.84 -12.97 2.95
N MET A 332 -28.63 -13.22 3.49
CA MET A 332 -27.38 -12.90 2.78
C MET A 332 -27.18 -13.74 1.51
N LYS A 333 -27.61 -15.00 1.52
CA LYS A 333 -27.59 -15.86 0.32
C LYS A 333 -28.57 -15.37 -0.73
N ASP A 334 -29.78 -15.02 -0.33
CA ASP A 334 -30.81 -14.52 -1.25
C ASP A 334 -30.34 -13.24 -1.93
N LYS A 335 -29.76 -12.29 -1.17
CA LYS A 335 -29.14 -11.08 -1.74
C LYS A 335 -28.04 -11.38 -2.75
N LEU A 336 -27.18 -12.37 -2.48
CA LEU A 336 -26.13 -12.76 -3.41
C LEU A 336 -26.71 -13.38 -4.69
N VAL A 337 -27.71 -14.25 -4.55
CA VAL A 337 -28.41 -14.88 -5.69
C VAL A 337 -29.06 -13.81 -6.55
N ASP A 338 -29.77 -12.85 -5.95
CA ASP A 338 -30.41 -11.75 -6.67
C ASP A 338 -29.38 -10.84 -7.35
N PHE A 339 -28.25 -10.55 -6.69
CA PHE A 339 -27.15 -9.82 -7.30
C PHE A 339 -26.59 -10.55 -8.52
N ILE A 340 -26.36 -11.86 -8.41
CA ILE A 340 -25.88 -12.70 -9.52
C ILE A 340 -26.88 -12.67 -10.67
N ARG A 341 -28.17 -12.92 -10.41
CA ARG A 341 -29.23 -12.89 -11.43
C ARG A 341 -29.24 -11.55 -12.17
N LYS A 342 -29.20 -10.42 -11.42
CA LYS A 342 -29.15 -9.08 -12.00
C LYS A 342 -27.90 -8.86 -12.85
N GLN A 343 -26.71 -9.19 -12.35
CA GLN A 343 -25.45 -9.04 -13.09
C GLN A 343 -25.45 -9.87 -14.37
N PHE A 344 -25.94 -11.11 -14.34
CA PHE A 344 -26.07 -11.93 -15.53
C PHE A 344 -27.05 -11.32 -16.55
N SER A 345 -28.20 -10.82 -16.12
CA SER A 345 -29.16 -10.15 -17.00
C SER A 345 -28.62 -8.85 -17.62
N GLU A 346 -27.85 -8.05 -16.89
CA GLU A 346 -27.26 -6.81 -17.39
C GLU A 346 -26.08 -7.08 -18.35
N THR A 347 -25.25 -8.08 -18.05
CA THR A 347 -24.14 -8.51 -18.92
C THR A 347 -24.66 -9.18 -20.19
N TRP A 348 -25.81 -9.84 -20.12
CA TRP A 348 -26.51 -10.46 -21.26
C TRP A 348 -26.86 -9.46 -22.36
N PHE A 349 -27.41 -8.29 -22.02
CA PHE A 349 -27.70 -7.24 -23.01
C PHE A 349 -26.46 -6.79 -23.79
N LYS A 350 -25.27 -6.95 -23.20
CA LYS A 350 -24.00 -6.53 -23.80
C LYS A 350 -23.33 -7.62 -24.64
N ASN A 351 -23.53 -8.91 -24.33
CA ASN A 351 -22.70 -10.00 -24.87
C ASN A 351 -23.35 -10.90 -25.96
N GLN A 352 -24.56 -10.61 -26.46
CA GLN A 352 -25.20 -11.32 -27.59
C GLN A 352 -25.17 -12.88 -27.54
N GLY A 353 -25.13 -13.49 -26.35
CA GLY A 353 -25.11 -14.95 -26.22
C GLY A 353 -26.45 -15.62 -26.52
N ASP A 354 -26.43 -16.93 -26.80
CA ASP A 354 -27.62 -17.74 -27.11
C ASP A 354 -28.68 -17.63 -25.98
N PRO A 355 -29.86 -17.06 -26.26
CA PRO A 355 -30.91 -16.82 -25.26
C PRO A 355 -31.39 -18.10 -24.53
N SER A 356 -31.42 -19.24 -25.22
CA SER A 356 -32.02 -20.48 -24.72
C SER A 356 -31.22 -21.14 -23.60
N ARG A 357 -29.89 -21.11 -23.72
CA ARG A 357 -28.95 -21.68 -22.75
C ARG A 357 -28.88 -20.85 -21.47
N ILE A 358 -29.24 -19.56 -21.56
CA ILE A 358 -29.16 -18.59 -20.46
C ILE A 358 -30.46 -18.55 -19.66
N VAL A 359 -31.62 -18.55 -20.31
CA VAL A 359 -32.92 -18.67 -19.61
C VAL A 359 -32.94 -19.95 -18.76
N SER A 360 -32.48 -21.07 -19.31
CA SER A 360 -32.38 -22.32 -18.57
C SER A 360 -31.36 -22.31 -17.41
N LEU A 361 -30.34 -21.44 -17.45
CA LEU A 361 -29.38 -21.26 -16.35
C LEU A 361 -29.94 -20.33 -15.27
N VAL A 362 -30.60 -19.24 -15.66
CA VAL A 362 -31.25 -18.29 -14.72
C VAL A 362 -32.45 -18.93 -14.04
N GLU A 363 -33.24 -19.77 -14.72
CA GLU A 363 -34.33 -20.53 -14.09
C GLU A 363 -33.83 -21.62 -13.13
N ARG A 364 -32.57 -22.04 -13.25
CA ARG A 364 -31.93 -23.05 -12.37
C ARG A 364 -31.24 -22.44 -11.14
N ILE A 365 -30.95 -21.14 -11.16
CA ILE A 365 -30.38 -20.37 -10.04
C ILE A 365 -31.53 -19.72 -9.30
#